data_AF-A0A925AYZ8-F1
#
_entry.id   AF-A0A925AYZ8-F1
#
_cell.length_a   1.000
_cell.length_b   1.000
_cell.length_c   1.000
_cell.angle_alpha   90.00
_cell.angle_beta   90.00
_cell.angle_gamma   90.00
#
_symmetry.space_group_name_H-M   'P 1'
#
loop_
_entity.id
_entity.type
_entity.pdbx_description
1 polymer ?
#
loop_
_entity_poly.entity_id
_entity_poly.type
_entity_poly.pdbx_seq_one_letter_code
_entity_poly.pdbx_strand_id
1 'polypeptide(L)'
;IGYPFGKLDIIAVPEFGYGAMENAGAITFRDVLLLLDPATTSIDVRRMSTSVISHELAHQWFGNIVTPAWWDDIWLNEAFATWMEYHIVQQVRPDQAADLQRADQALDAMERDALPSARQIRQPIDTNDAIYGAFDGITYAKGMAVLGMFEAYVGADSFRKAIALHLTKFRFGNATAEDFFASVSEGTGKELTPALRSFIEQNGLPQVELSLACANKESPKVTLRQSRFLPILEAGDTKHHWQIPVCVRSDASQACWMLDRVDQTNALHTKTCPKWVMPNANAIGYYRFALDADALRALVTAAADGKLAQTETMALASNVRAGLYNGTVSARAALDAATVFLRSNNHQVVSFARDILVTIREIIDAGMLGKFEMWTRTMLPADISLEVIAGEDDERHLTRVIRAEIAIVLARDQALRTKAQKKGELALAALEKGQPLGSVISIDLLPTVLSTTLDVGGPQVHERIAALLGKTTDSALRRYLLLTLAYSHDSGLAEKSAELMLDPRVRSNETRAVLFPLSHTRETRPVVWRFVQTHFDDYIAKVSLLHQGLTPLLTADFCTPESVNEVEHFFVPKLDTMAGGARSLLVATETISACAAMANTQRDSAHGVLWGFKPPRT
;
A
#
# COMPACT_ATOMS: atom_id res chain seq x y z
N ILE A 1 29.41 -14.99 -0.88
CA ILE A 1 29.21 -16.25 -1.66
C ILE A 1 29.13 -15.85 -3.13
N GLY A 2 30.02 -16.35 -3.99
CA GLY A 2 29.99 -16.01 -5.42
C GLY A 2 28.78 -16.60 -6.13
N TYR A 3 28.34 -15.97 -7.22
CA TYR A 3 27.24 -16.45 -8.07
C TYR A 3 27.60 -17.80 -8.72
N PRO A 4 26.80 -18.88 -8.56
CA PRO A 4 27.23 -20.23 -8.90
C PRO A 4 26.78 -20.77 -10.26
N PHE A 5 25.89 -20.08 -10.99
CA PHE A 5 25.20 -20.67 -12.17
C PHE A 5 25.90 -20.43 -13.52
N GLY A 6 27.09 -19.85 -13.52
CA GLY A 6 27.95 -19.68 -14.71
C GLY A 6 27.53 -18.55 -15.66
N LYS A 7 26.23 -18.39 -15.92
CA LYS A 7 25.62 -17.26 -16.64
C LYS A 7 24.31 -16.84 -16.00
N LEU A 8 23.82 -15.66 -16.36
CA LEU A 8 22.51 -15.16 -15.98
C LEU A 8 21.81 -14.56 -17.20
N ASP A 9 20.72 -15.19 -17.64
CA ASP A 9 19.84 -14.65 -18.67
C ASP A 9 18.70 -13.85 -18.02
N ILE A 10 18.31 -12.74 -18.66
CA ILE A 10 17.20 -11.87 -18.26
C ILE A 10 16.22 -11.80 -19.45
N ILE A 11 15.02 -12.34 -19.28
CA ILE A 11 14.13 -12.70 -20.40
C ILE A 11 12.78 -11.98 -20.26
N ALA A 12 12.39 -11.20 -21.28
CA ALA A 12 11.04 -10.63 -21.35
C ALA A 12 10.06 -11.69 -21.88
N VAL A 13 8.97 -11.94 -21.14
CA VAL A 13 7.90 -12.88 -21.51
C VAL A 13 6.60 -12.09 -21.73
N PRO A 14 6.04 -12.10 -22.95
CA PRO A 14 4.72 -11.51 -23.22
C PRO A 14 3.62 -12.22 -22.42
N GLU A 15 2.62 -11.47 -21.96
CA GLU A 15 1.43 -12.01 -21.28
C GLU A 15 1.73 -12.88 -20.05
N PHE A 16 2.83 -12.59 -19.35
CA PHE A 16 3.21 -13.29 -18.14
C PHE A 16 2.20 -13.05 -17.01
N GLY A 17 1.77 -14.14 -16.35
CA GLY A 17 0.75 -14.11 -15.28
C GLY A 17 1.22 -13.50 -13.97
N TYR A 18 2.54 -13.46 -13.76
CA TYR A 18 3.21 -12.87 -12.60
C TYR A 18 3.98 -11.60 -12.99
N GLY A 19 4.67 -10.98 -12.02
CA GLY A 19 5.61 -9.89 -12.28
C GLY A 19 6.90 -10.40 -12.91
N ALA A 20 7.57 -11.32 -12.20
CA ALA A 20 8.78 -12.00 -12.64
C ALA A 20 8.87 -13.40 -11.99
N MET A 21 9.91 -14.17 -12.33
CA MET A 21 10.20 -15.49 -11.75
C MET A 21 11.70 -15.77 -11.78
N GLU A 22 12.21 -16.27 -10.67
CA GLU A 22 13.62 -16.26 -10.27
C GLU A 22 14.46 -17.41 -10.84
N ASN A 23 14.00 -18.11 -11.89
CA ASN A 23 14.60 -19.38 -12.33
C ASN A 23 16.13 -19.29 -12.38
N ALA A 24 16.82 -20.21 -11.72
CA ALA A 24 18.27 -20.14 -11.51
C ALA A 24 19.02 -20.01 -12.85
N GLY A 25 19.69 -18.88 -13.05
CA GLY A 25 20.41 -18.58 -14.29
C GLY A 25 19.59 -18.09 -15.48
N ALA A 26 18.26 -17.99 -15.37
CA ALA A 26 17.36 -17.53 -16.44
C ALA A 26 16.08 -16.86 -15.90
N ILE A 27 16.21 -15.63 -15.42
CA ILE A 27 15.10 -14.90 -14.80
C ILE A 27 14.14 -14.40 -15.88
N THR A 28 12.84 -14.62 -15.70
CA THR A 28 11.79 -14.15 -16.62
C THR A 28 11.02 -12.98 -16.03
N PHE A 29 10.72 -11.96 -16.84
CA PHE A 29 9.97 -10.76 -16.46
C PHE A 29 8.77 -10.56 -17.38
N ARG A 30 7.69 -10.00 -16.85
CA ARG A 30 6.67 -9.37 -17.67
C ARG A 30 7.29 -8.24 -18.49
N ASP A 31 6.95 -8.17 -19.77
CA ASP A 31 7.48 -7.19 -20.73
C ASP A 31 7.51 -5.74 -20.22
N VAL A 32 6.43 -5.26 -19.59
CA VAL A 32 6.31 -3.90 -19.04
C VAL A 32 7.32 -3.58 -17.92
N LEU A 33 7.90 -4.59 -17.27
CA LEU A 33 8.89 -4.44 -16.20
C LEU A 33 10.33 -4.46 -16.71
N LEU A 34 10.56 -4.86 -17.97
CA LEU A 34 11.91 -5.02 -18.51
C LEU A 34 12.16 -4.14 -19.74
N LEU A 35 11.15 -3.94 -20.60
CA LEU A 35 11.26 -3.17 -21.84
C LEU A 35 10.79 -1.73 -21.61
N LEU A 36 11.67 -0.90 -21.05
CA LEU A 36 11.35 0.50 -20.70
C LEU A 36 11.69 1.46 -21.85
N ASP A 37 10.68 2.18 -22.34
CA ASP A 37 10.87 3.33 -23.24
C ASP A 37 10.78 4.64 -22.42
N PRO A 38 11.85 5.47 -22.39
CA PRO A 38 11.85 6.76 -21.69
C PRO A 38 10.72 7.71 -22.10
N ALA A 39 10.16 7.58 -23.31
CA ALA A 39 9.08 8.43 -23.80
C ALA A 39 7.70 8.05 -23.23
N THR A 40 7.52 6.82 -22.74
CA THR A 40 6.21 6.27 -22.33
C THR A 40 6.22 5.61 -20.95
N THR A 41 7.39 5.49 -20.31
CA THR A 41 7.52 4.87 -18.99
C THR A 41 7.33 5.89 -17.87
N SER A 42 6.31 5.69 -17.03
CA SER A 42 6.11 6.48 -15.80
C SER A 42 7.25 6.30 -14.79
N ILE A 43 7.37 7.25 -13.87
CA ILE A 43 8.36 7.18 -12.78
C ILE A 43 8.13 5.91 -11.96
N ASP A 44 6.87 5.59 -11.65
CA ASP A 44 6.50 4.41 -10.87
C ASP A 44 6.89 3.11 -11.57
N VAL A 45 6.68 2.98 -12.89
CA VAL A 45 7.06 1.77 -13.63
C VAL A 45 8.58 1.62 -13.68
N ARG A 46 9.32 2.73 -13.81
CA ARG A 46 10.79 2.72 -13.76
C ARG A 46 11.32 2.29 -12.39
N ARG A 47 10.72 2.78 -11.29
CA ARG A 47 11.07 2.36 -9.92
C ARG A 47 10.73 0.90 -9.70
N MET A 48 9.52 0.47 -10.06
CA MET A 48 9.06 -0.92 -9.99
C MET A 48 9.98 -1.87 -10.77
N SER A 49 10.39 -1.52 -11.99
CA SER A 49 11.36 -2.31 -12.78
C SER A 49 12.69 -2.51 -12.03
N THR A 50 13.25 -1.42 -11.48
CA THR A 50 14.52 -1.49 -10.72
C THR A 50 14.37 -2.38 -9.48
N SER A 51 13.25 -2.23 -8.78
CA SER A 51 12.86 -3.01 -7.59
C SER A 51 12.74 -4.51 -7.93
N VAL A 52 11.89 -4.89 -8.89
CA VAL A 52 11.69 -6.30 -9.25
C VAL A 52 12.98 -6.94 -9.75
N ILE A 53 13.77 -6.26 -10.58
CA ILE A 53 15.09 -6.81 -11.00
C ILE A 53 15.98 -7.09 -9.79
N SER A 54 15.98 -6.21 -8.79
CA SER A 54 16.78 -6.40 -7.57
C SER A 54 16.27 -7.58 -6.72
N HIS A 55 14.95 -7.75 -6.62
CA HIS A 55 14.29 -8.88 -5.95
C HIS A 55 14.69 -10.21 -6.59
N GLU A 56 14.55 -10.34 -7.92
CA GLU A 56 14.89 -11.58 -8.64
C GLU A 56 16.39 -11.93 -8.59
N LEU A 57 17.25 -10.92 -8.57
CA LEU A 57 18.69 -11.12 -8.36
C LEU A 57 19.01 -11.62 -6.95
N ALA A 58 18.28 -11.14 -5.93
CA ALA A 58 18.44 -11.63 -4.57
C ALA A 58 18.05 -13.11 -4.42
N HIS A 59 17.02 -13.54 -5.16
CA HIS A 59 16.60 -14.94 -5.17
C HIS A 59 17.66 -15.93 -5.65
N GLN A 60 18.64 -15.46 -6.43
CA GLN A 60 19.78 -16.29 -6.83
C GLN A 60 20.59 -16.79 -5.62
N TRP A 61 20.43 -16.18 -4.43
CA TRP A 61 20.91 -16.69 -3.15
C TRP A 61 19.76 -17.18 -2.25
N PHE A 62 18.70 -16.39 -2.07
CA PHE A 62 17.57 -16.70 -1.19
C PHE A 62 16.44 -17.37 -1.99
N GLY A 63 16.44 -18.70 -2.02
CA GLY A 63 15.52 -19.51 -2.81
C GLY A 63 16.25 -20.48 -3.72
N ASN A 64 17.25 -20.01 -4.46
CA ASN A 64 17.97 -20.87 -5.41
C ASN A 64 19.18 -21.58 -4.80
N ILE A 65 20.00 -20.88 -4.00
CA ILE A 65 21.16 -21.51 -3.34
C ILE A 65 20.75 -22.17 -2.03
N VAL A 66 19.90 -21.51 -1.25
CA VAL A 66 19.26 -22.09 -0.07
C VAL A 66 17.77 -22.00 -0.29
N THR A 67 17.10 -23.14 -0.33
CA THR A 67 15.65 -23.23 -0.57
C THR A 67 14.95 -23.60 0.73
N PRO A 68 13.75 -23.08 1.05
CA PRO A 68 12.99 -23.55 2.18
C PRO A 68 12.72 -25.05 2.03
N ALA A 69 12.65 -25.76 3.16
CA ALA A 69 12.34 -27.18 3.15
C ALA A 69 10.91 -27.47 2.68
N TRP A 70 9.98 -26.54 2.94
CA TRP A 70 8.59 -26.61 2.52
C TRP A 70 7.96 -25.21 2.40
N TRP A 71 6.76 -25.14 1.83
CA TRP A 71 6.07 -23.89 1.50
C TRP A 71 5.61 -23.08 2.71
N ASP A 72 5.46 -23.69 3.89
CA ASP A 72 5.19 -22.97 5.14
C ASP A 72 6.31 -21.95 5.47
N ASP A 73 7.53 -22.24 5.01
CA ASP A 73 8.71 -21.39 5.14
C ASP A 73 9.02 -20.58 3.87
N ILE A 74 8.06 -20.41 2.93
CA ILE A 74 8.27 -19.63 1.69
C ILE A 74 8.72 -18.17 1.94
N TRP A 75 8.43 -17.64 3.13
CA TRP A 75 8.93 -16.33 3.56
C TRP A 75 10.46 -16.26 3.63
N LEU A 76 11.17 -17.37 3.86
CA LEU A 76 12.64 -17.41 3.79
C LEU A 76 13.17 -17.09 2.38
N ASN A 77 12.37 -17.29 1.34
CA ASN A 77 12.67 -16.82 0.00
C ASN A 77 12.24 -15.37 -0.16
N GLU A 78 10.93 -15.16 -0.08
CA GLU A 78 10.30 -13.95 -0.59
C GLU A 78 10.54 -12.73 0.29
N ALA A 79 10.46 -12.90 1.63
CA ALA A 79 10.76 -11.82 2.55
C ALA A 79 12.21 -11.37 2.44
N PHE A 80 13.13 -12.32 2.23
CA PHE A 80 14.55 -12.04 2.07
C PHE A 80 14.87 -11.34 0.75
N ALA A 81 14.25 -11.79 -0.35
CA ALA A 81 14.41 -11.13 -1.63
C ALA A 81 13.86 -9.70 -1.59
N THR A 82 12.68 -9.47 -0.99
CA THR A 82 12.10 -8.13 -0.81
C THR A 82 12.91 -7.27 0.16
N TRP A 83 13.51 -7.85 1.20
CA TRP A 83 14.43 -7.13 2.09
C TRP A 83 15.71 -6.71 1.35
N MET A 84 16.32 -7.64 0.60
CA MET A 84 17.52 -7.36 -0.20
C MET A 84 17.27 -6.40 -1.35
N GLU A 85 16.08 -6.43 -1.95
CA GLU A 85 15.65 -5.48 -2.98
C GLU A 85 15.95 -4.05 -2.55
N TYR A 86 15.43 -3.60 -1.41
CA TYR A 86 15.61 -2.22 -0.98
C TYR A 86 17.06 -1.90 -0.60
N HIS A 87 17.81 -2.87 -0.07
CA HIS A 87 19.26 -2.72 0.16
C HIS A 87 20.04 -2.54 -1.14
N ILE A 88 19.69 -3.28 -2.20
CA ILE A 88 20.32 -3.18 -3.51
C ILE A 88 19.94 -1.86 -4.17
N VAL A 89 18.64 -1.52 -4.24
CA VAL A 89 18.16 -0.26 -4.85
C VAL A 89 18.78 0.95 -4.17
N GLN A 90 18.89 0.96 -2.83
CA GLN A 90 19.54 2.04 -2.09
C GLN A 90 21.00 2.28 -2.53
N GLN A 91 21.72 1.22 -2.90
CA GLN A 91 23.12 1.30 -3.31
C GLN A 91 23.29 1.66 -4.79
N VAL A 92 22.48 1.05 -5.67
CA VAL A 92 22.64 1.18 -7.13
C VAL A 92 21.83 2.33 -7.73
N ARG A 93 20.76 2.74 -7.05
CA ARG A 93 19.81 3.81 -7.44
C ARG A 93 19.37 4.65 -6.22
N PRO A 94 20.32 5.34 -5.55
CA PRO A 94 19.99 6.18 -4.39
C PRO A 94 19.02 7.33 -4.73
N ASP A 95 18.89 7.69 -6.01
CA ASP A 95 17.92 8.65 -6.52
C ASP A 95 16.45 8.19 -6.37
N GLN A 96 16.21 6.90 -6.13
CA GLN A 96 14.85 6.34 -6.03
C GLN A 96 14.31 6.27 -4.59
N ALA A 97 15.06 6.70 -3.58
CA ALA A 97 14.61 6.73 -2.17
C ALA A 97 14.02 5.39 -1.68
N ALA A 98 14.83 4.32 -1.76
CA ALA A 98 14.42 2.95 -1.43
C ALA A 98 13.93 2.80 0.02
N ASP A 99 14.44 3.59 0.94
CA ASP A 99 14.00 3.63 2.34
C ASP A 99 12.53 4.05 2.50
N LEU A 100 12.08 5.00 1.67
CA LEU A 100 10.68 5.43 1.63
C LEU A 100 9.78 4.36 1.00
N GLN A 101 10.21 3.76 -0.12
CA GLN A 101 9.46 2.67 -0.76
C GLN A 101 9.31 1.46 0.17
N ARG A 102 10.36 1.09 0.91
CA ARG A 102 10.33 0.05 1.94
C ARG A 102 9.33 0.39 3.06
N ALA A 103 9.35 1.63 3.55
CA ALA A 103 8.41 2.07 4.58
C ALA A 103 6.97 1.98 4.10
N ASP A 104 6.70 2.39 2.86
CA ASP A 104 5.39 2.33 2.22
C ASP A 104 4.85 0.89 2.13
N GLN A 105 5.67 -0.05 1.61
CA GLN A 105 5.29 -1.46 1.57
C GLN A 105 5.00 -2.05 2.96
N ALA A 106 5.80 -1.68 3.97
CA ALA A 106 5.56 -2.12 5.34
C ALA A 106 4.23 -1.58 5.88
N LEU A 107 3.90 -0.30 5.64
CA LEU A 107 2.65 0.32 6.04
C LEU A 107 1.44 -0.29 5.32
N ASP A 108 1.56 -0.57 4.02
CA ASP A 108 0.54 -1.27 3.24
C ASP A 108 0.28 -2.70 3.75
N ALA A 109 1.34 -3.40 4.17
CA ALA A 109 1.20 -4.71 4.80
C ALA A 109 0.44 -4.62 6.12
N MET A 110 0.66 -3.57 6.91
CA MET A 110 -0.05 -3.36 8.17
C MET A 110 -1.55 -3.16 7.98
N GLU A 111 -1.99 -2.54 6.89
CA GLU A 111 -3.43 -2.41 6.57
C GLU A 111 -4.07 -3.79 6.37
N ARG A 112 -3.41 -4.68 5.62
CA ARG A 112 -3.90 -6.05 5.38
C ARG A 112 -3.84 -6.94 6.62
N ASP A 113 -2.81 -6.77 7.44
CA ASP A 113 -2.58 -7.56 8.65
C ASP A 113 -3.48 -7.11 9.82
N ALA A 114 -4.15 -5.97 9.72
CA ALA A 114 -5.07 -5.48 10.75
C ALA A 114 -6.38 -6.29 10.86
N LEU A 115 -6.74 -7.02 9.81
CA LEU A 115 -7.99 -7.78 9.77
C LEU A 115 -7.93 -9.04 10.66
N PRO A 116 -9.03 -9.45 11.32
CA PRO A 116 -9.09 -10.71 12.05
C PRO A 116 -8.71 -11.95 11.21
N SER A 117 -9.08 -11.96 9.93
CA SER A 117 -8.76 -12.99 8.93
C SER A 117 -7.32 -12.96 8.41
N ALA A 118 -6.50 -12.00 8.86
CA ALA A 118 -5.08 -12.01 8.51
C ALA A 118 -4.47 -13.36 8.90
N ARG A 119 -3.56 -13.85 8.04
CA ARG A 119 -2.80 -15.07 8.31
C ARG A 119 -1.47 -14.72 9.00
N GLN A 120 -0.86 -15.73 9.60
CA GLN A 120 0.54 -15.63 10.03
C GLN A 120 1.50 -15.74 8.83
N ILE A 121 2.74 -15.25 8.98
CA ILE A 121 3.76 -15.36 7.93
C ILE A 121 4.03 -16.85 7.63
N ARG A 122 4.37 -17.62 8.66
CA ARG A 122 4.69 -19.04 8.60
C ARG A 122 3.44 -19.87 8.91
N GLN A 123 2.56 -20.05 7.94
CA GLN A 123 1.32 -20.82 8.12
C GLN A 123 1.48 -22.27 7.66
N PRO A 124 0.78 -23.25 8.26
CA PRO A 124 0.72 -24.60 7.71
C PRO A 124 0.17 -24.62 6.28
N ILE A 125 0.76 -25.45 5.41
CA ILE A 125 0.40 -25.55 3.99
C ILE A 125 0.29 -27.02 3.59
N ASP A 126 -0.95 -27.46 3.37
CA ASP A 126 -1.30 -28.84 3.03
C ASP A 126 -1.94 -28.99 1.64
N THR A 127 -2.22 -27.87 0.94
CA THR A 127 -2.89 -27.85 -0.36
C THR A 127 -2.24 -26.86 -1.31
N ASN A 128 -2.43 -27.06 -2.62
CA ASN A 128 -1.94 -26.12 -3.64
C ASN A 128 -2.59 -24.72 -3.49
N ASP A 129 -3.86 -24.65 -3.10
CA ASP A 129 -4.52 -23.37 -2.85
C ASP A 129 -3.89 -22.61 -1.68
N ALA A 130 -3.45 -23.33 -0.65
CA ALA A 130 -2.72 -22.75 0.47
C ALA A 130 -1.32 -22.27 0.06
N ILE A 131 -0.66 -22.93 -0.89
CA ILE A 131 0.58 -22.46 -1.52
C ILE A 131 0.33 -21.11 -2.19
N TYR A 132 -0.62 -21.03 -3.12
CA TYR A 132 -0.92 -19.78 -3.82
C TYR A 132 -1.34 -18.67 -2.86
N GLY A 133 -2.12 -18.99 -1.82
CA GLY A 133 -2.52 -18.06 -0.79
C GLY A 133 -1.39 -17.55 0.10
N ALA A 134 -0.22 -18.21 0.12
CA ALA A 134 0.96 -17.75 0.83
C ALA A 134 1.77 -16.70 0.03
N PHE A 135 1.54 -16.56 -1.28
CA PHE A 135 2.15 -15.52 -2.11
C PHE A 135 1.34 -14.21 -2.06
N ASP A 136 1.33 -13.58 -0.87
CA ASP A 136 0.66 -12.29 -0.65
C ASP A 136 1.54 -11.31 0.14
N GLY A 137 1.06 -10.08 0.33
CA GLY A 137 1.81 -9.03 1.04
C GLY A 137 2.23 -9.34 2.49
N ILE A 138 1.69 -10.38 3.13
CA ILE A 138 2.15 -10.85 4.45
C ILE A 138 3.50 -11.59 4.32
N THR A 139 3.67 -12.44 3.31
CA THR A 139 4.95 -13.14 3.08
C THR A 139 6.03 -12.16 2.66
N TYR A 140 5.72 -11.27 1.70
CA TYR A 140 6.69 -10.35 1.12
C TYR A 140 6.95 -9.15 2.05
N ALA A 141 5.97 -8.27 2.18
CA ALA A 141 6.16 -6.96 2.80
C ALA A 141 6.19 -7.01 4.34
N LYS A 142 5.31 -7.78 5.01
CA LYS A 142 5.43 -7.99 6.47
C LYS A 142 6.71 -8.77 6.80
N GLY A 143 7.03 -9.83 6.06
CA GLY A 143 8.29 -10.56 6.22
C GLY A 143 9.51 -9.65 6.11
N MET A 144 9.60 -8.84 5.05
CA MET A 144 10.67 -7.85 4.86
C MET A 144 10.75 -6.86 6.02
N ALA A 145 9.61 -6.33 6.48
CA ALA A 145 9.58 -5.36 7.57
C ALA A 145 10.03 -5.98 8.90
N VAL A 146 9.66 -7.24 9.16
CA VAL A 146 10.14 -7.99 10.33
C VAL A 146 11.65 -8.18 10.26
N LEU A 147 12.20 -8.61 9.12
CA LEU A 147 13.64 -8.74 8.92
C LEU A 147 14.38 -7.40 9.15
N GLY A 148 13.88 -6.31 8.56
CA GLY A 148 14.45 -4.97 8.72
C GLY A 148 14.39 -4.45 10.16
N MET A 149 13.32 -4.75 10.89
CA MET A 149 13.19 -4.41 12.31
C MET A 149 14.23 -5.11 13.17
N PHE A 150 14.44 -6.42 12.97
CA PHE A 150 15.45 -7.18 13.71
C PHE A 150 16.87 -6.78 13.29
N GLU A 151 17.12 -6.53 12.00
CA GLU A 151 18.39 -5.99 11.51
C GLU A 151 18.74 -4.68 12.22
N ALA A 152 17.80 -3.72 12.29
CA ALA A 152 18.03 -2.44 12.96
C ALA A 152 18.27 -2.61 14.47
N TYR A 153 17.61 -3.58 15.11
CA TYR A 153 17.77 -3.85 16.54
C TYR A 153 19.13 -4.47 16.89
N VAL A 154 19.64 -5.39 16.07
CA VAL A 154 20.93 -6.06 16.32
C VAL A 154 22.13 -5.38 15.67
N GLY A 155 21.87 -4.49 14.70
CA GLY A 155 22.85 -3.83 13.87
C GLY A 155 23.15 -4.61 12.59
N ALA A 156 23.26 -3.89 11.46
CA ALA A 156 23.43 -4.44 10.11
C ALA A 156 24.65 -5.39 10.00
N ASP A 157 25.77 -5.08 10.67
CA ASP A 157 26.96 -5.94 10.62
C ASP A 157 26.74 -7.30 11.29
N SER A 158 26.08 -7.32 12.44
CA SER A 158 25.75 -8.56 13.16
C SER A 158 24.73 -9.38 12.37
N PHE A 159 23.71 -8.72 11.83
CA PHE A 159 22.70 -9.38 11.01
C PHE A 159 23.31 -9.97 9.73
N ARG A 160 24.14 -9.21 9.01
CA ARG A 160 24.86 -9.69 7.82
C ARG A 160 25.74 -10.91 8.12
N LYS A 161 26.42 -10.96 9.27
CA LYS A 161 27.19 -12.14 9.69
C LYS A 161 26.30 -13.36 9.89
N ALA A 162 25.15 -13.20 10.54
CA ALA A 162 24.14 -14.25 10.70
C ALA A 162 23.62 -14.77 9.36
N ILE A 163 23.29 -13.87 8.42
CA ILE A 163 22.83 -14.27 7.08
C ILE A 163 23.92 -15.01 6.31
N ALA A 164 25.17 -14.52 6.35
CA ALA A 164 26.30 -15.20 5.72
C ALA A 164 26.53 -16.60 6.30
N LEU A 165 26.41 -16.75 7.62
CA LEU A 165 26.49 -18.04 8.30
C LEU A 165 25.39 -19.00 7.82
N HIS A 166 24.14 -18.54 7.79
CA HIS A 166 23.00 -19.32 7.31
C HIS A 166 23.22 -19.81 5.87
N LEU A 167 23.50 -18.90 4.94
CA LEU A 167 23.72 -19.25 3.53
C LEU A 167 24.92 -20.19 3.32
N THR A 168 25.94 -20.12 4.18
CA THR A 168 27.10 -21.02 4.12
C THR A 168 26.74 -22.42 4.60
N LYS A 169 26.01 -22.54 5.71
CA LYS A 169 25.60 -23.82 6.31
C LYS A 169 24.69 -24.64 5.40
N PHE A 170 23.73 -23.98 4.74
CA PHE A 170 22.68 -24.65 3.96
C PHE A 170 22.89 -24.56 2.45
N ARG A 171 24.10 -24.16 2.00
CA ARG A 171 24.42 -23.94 0.59
C ARG A 171 24.12 -25.19 -0.25
N PHE A 172 23.31 -25.03 -1.31
CA PHE A 172 22.81 -26.09 -2.19
C PHE A 172 21.95 -27.15 -1.49
N GLY A 173 21.30 -26.76 -0.40
CA GLY A 173 20.38 -27.61 0.35
C GLY A 173 19.15 -26.83 0.79
N ASN A 174 18.43 -27.42 1.73
CA ASN A 174 17.20 -26.84 2.28
C ASN A 174 17.40 -26.33 3.71
N ALA A 175 16.62 -25.32 4.09
CA ALA A 175 16.60 -24.80 5.46
C ALA A 175 15.16 -24.58 5.95
N THR A 176 14.97 -24.71 7.26
CA THR A 176 13.70 -24.40 7.95
C THR A 176 13.78 -23.06 8.69
N ALA A 177 12.64 -22.55 9.19
CA ALA A 177 12.64 -21.40 10.09
C ALA A 177 13.51 -21.63 11.35
N GLU A 178 13.53 -22.85 11.91
CA GLU A 178 14.36 -23.17 13.07
C GLU A 178 15.85 -23.09 12.75
N ASP A 179 16.26 -23.57 11.58
CA ASP A 179 17.63 -23.45 11.08
C ASP A 179 18.06 -21.99 10.92
N PHE A 180 17.13 -21.16 10.43
CA PHE A 180 17.32 -19.73 10.32
C PHE A 180 17.48 -19.07 11.70
N PHE A 181 16.58 -19.35 12.65
CA PHE A 181 16.65 -18.82 14.02
C PHE A 181 17.95 -19.19 14.74
N ALA A 182 18.40 -20.43 14.59
CA ALA A 182 19.67 -20.90 15.14
C ALA A 182 20.85 -20.13 14.52
N SER A 183 20.83 -19.92 13.20
CA SER A 183 21.87 -19.16 12.50
C SER A 183 21.90 -17.69 12.90
N VAL A 184 20.74 -17.06 13.12
CA VAL A 184 20.63 -15.68 13.60
C VAL A 184 21.16 -15.55 15.02
N SER A 185 20.76 -16.46 15.92
CA SER A 185 21.20 -16.42 17.31
C SER A 185 22.71 -16.61 17.43
N GLU A 186 23.28 -17.55 16.67
CA GLU A 186 24.72 -17.79 16.60
C GLU A 186 25.48 -16.60 16.00
N GLY A 187 25.03 -16.08 14.86
CA GLY A 187 25.73 -15.01 14.14
C GLY A 187 25.64 -13.64 14.81
N THR A 188 24.57 -13.38 15.56
CA THR A 188 24.38 -12.12 16.31
C THR A 188 24.87 -12.19 17.75
N GLY A 189 25.02 -13.40 18.31
CA GLY A 189 25.32 -13.60 19.74
C GLY A 189 24.18 -13.18 20.68
N LYS A 190 22.96 -13.00 20.16
CA LYS A 190 21.76 -12.62 20.91
C LYS A 190 20.69 -13.70 20.77
N GLU A 191 19.98 -13.98 21.85
CA GLU A 191 18.79 -14.84 21.82
C GLU A 191 17.63 -14.02 21.24
N LEU A 192 17.22 -14.31 19.99
CA LEU A 192 16.15 -13.60 19.27
C LEU A 192 15.00 -14.51 18.88
N THR A 193 15.09 -15.80 19.19
CA THR A 193 14.15 -16.80 18.67
C THR A 193 12.72 -16.54 19.14
N PRO A 194 12.44 -16.29 20.44
CA PRO A 194 11.11 -15.93 20.91
C PRO A 194 10.55 -14.69 20.22
N ALA A 195 11.39 -13.68 19.99
CA ALA A 195 10.97 -12.45 19.34
C ALA A 195 10.62 -12.67 17.87
N LEU A 196 11.48 -13.32 17.10
CA LEU A 196 11.21 -13.68 15.70
C LEU A 196 9.96 -14.56 15.57
N ARG A 197 9.84 -15.59 16.42
CA ARG A 197 8.70 -16.49 16.47
C ARG A 197 7.38 -15.73 16.68
N SER A 198 7.38 -14.74 17.58
CA SER A 198 6.20 -13.93 17.88
C SER A 198 5.69 -13.10 16.69
N PHE A 199 6.50 -12.85 15.66
CA PHE A 199 6.05 -12.16 14.45
C PHE A 199 5.64 -13.09 13.32
N ILE A 200 6.22 -14.30 13.24
CA ILE A 200 5.99 -15.19 12.10
C ILE A 200 4.94 -16.28 12.35
N GLU A 201 4.75 -16.72 13.60
CA GLU A 201 3.89 -17.85 13.97
C GLU A 201 2.52 -17.44 14.55
N GLN A 202 2.17 -16.16 14.45
CA GLN A 202 0.83 -15.68 14.77
C GLN A 202 0.40 -14.59 13.78
N ASN A 203 -0.91 -14.43 13.63
CA ASN A 203 -1.49 -13.41 12.76
C ASN A 203 -1.58 -12.04 13.43
N GLY A 204 -1.76 -11.01 12.61
CA GLY A 204 -1.94 -9.66 13.08
C GLY A 204 -0.64 -8.95 13.41
N LEU A 205 -0.82 -7.68 13.77
CA LEU A 205 0.24 -6.76 14.14
C LEU A 205 -0.01 -6.15 15.53
N PRO A 206 1.06 -5.80 16.25
CA PRO A 206 0.93 -5.10 17.51
C PRO A 206 0.60 -3.61 17.33
N GLN A 207 -0.14 -3.08 18.29
CA GLN A 207 -0.26 -1.65 18.59
C GLN A 207 0.57 -1.34 19.84
N VAL A 208 1.38 -0.30 19.79
CA VAL A 208 2.15 0.23 20.92
C VAL A 208 1.59 1.59 21.34
N GLU A 209 0.86 1.61 22.45
CA GLU A 209 0.44 2.84 23.11
C GLU A 209 1.63 3.44 23.86
N LEU A 210 1.90 4.72 23.62
CA LEU A 210 2.98 5.46 24.27
C LEU A 210 2.40 6.60 25.10
N SER A 211 2.76 6.62 26.39
CA SER A 211 2.51 7.75 27.28
C SER A 211 3.81 8.31 27.84
N LEU A 212 3.90 9.65 27.91
CA LEU A 212 5.06 10.37 28.39
C LEU A 212 4.74 11.01 29.75
N ALA A 213 5.44 10.60 30.80
CA ALA A 213 5.34 11.18 32.12
C ALA A 213 6.57 12.06 32.40
N CYS A 214 6.35 13.36 32.54
CA CYS A 214 7.38 14.33 32.88
C CYS A 214 7.20 14.77 34.34
N ALA A 215 8.16 14.42 35.20
CA ALA A 215 8.21 14.87 36.58
C ALA A 215 9.31 15.91 36.78
N ASN A 216 9.09 16.89 37.66
CA ASN A 216 10.09 17.90 37.97
C ASN A 216 11.34 17.25 38.59
N LYS A 217 12.51 17.48 37.99
CA LYS A 217 13.85 17.01 38.43
C LYS A 217 14.16 15.51 38.20
N GLU A 218 13.27 14.73 37.60
CA GLU A 218 13.57 13.36 37.16
C GLU A 218 13.68 13.30 35.62
N SER A 219 14.38 12.29 35.10
CA SER A 219 14.32 12.01 33.66
C SER A 219 12.88 11.64 33.27
N PRO A 220 12.36 12.16 32.14
CA PRO A 220 11.08 11.76 31.60
C PRO A 220 10.99 10.25 31.44
N LYS A 221 9.84 9.70 31.83
CA LYS A 221 9.53 8.27 31.74
C LYS A 221 8.57 8.05 30.58
N VAL A 222 8.88 7.05 29.76
CA VAL A 222 8.03 6.59 28.67
C VAL A 222 7.44 5.26 29.09
N THR A 223 6.12 5.18 29.13
CA THR A 223 5.40 3.92 29.32
C THR A 223 4.90 3.45 27.96
N LEU A 224 5.31 2.24 27.60
CA LEU A 224 4.91 1.52 26.41
C LEU A 224 3.95 0.41 26.81
N ARG A 225 2.79 0.33 26.16
CA ARG A 225 1.82 -0.75 26.35
C ARG A 225 1.49 -1.38 25.01
N GLN A 226 1.58 -2.71 24.92
CA GLN A 226 1.23 -3.43 23.72
C GLN A 226 -0.16 -4.08 23.80
N SER A 227 -0.82 -4.13 22.65
CA SER A 227 -2.00 -4.93 22.37
C SER A 227 -1.99 -5.37 20.91
N ARG A 228 -2.89 -6.25 20.49
CA ARG A 228 -3.16 -6.43 19.05
C ARG A 228 -3.81 -5.15 18.50
N PHE A 229 -3.40 -4.73 17.30
CA PHE A 229 -4.14 -3.73 16.54
C PHE A 229 -5.34 -4.41 15.85
N LEU A 230 -6.54 -3.87 16.06
CA LEU A 230 -7.77 -4.32 15.40
C LEU A 230 -8.62 -3.10 15.02
N PRO A 231 -9.35 -3.11 13.89
CA PRO A 231 -10.39 -2.14 13.62
C PRO A 231 -11.54 -2.24 14.65
N ILE A 232 -12.46 -1.26 14.64
CA ILE A 232 -13.68 -1.27 15.47
C ILE A 232 -14.59 -2.42 14.99
N LEU A 233 -14.36 -3.63 15.47
CA LEU A 233 -15.13 -4.83 15.18
C LEU A 233 -15.43 -5.58 16.48
N GLU A 234 -16.55 -6.30 16.52
CA GLU A 234 -16.91 -7.14 17.66
C GLU A 234 -16.04 -8.40 17.77
N ALA A 235 -15.41 -8.81 16.66
CA ALA A 235 -14.65 -10.05 16.54
C ALA A 235 -13.14 -9.80 16.43
N GLY A 236 -12.36 -10.52 17.24
CA GLY A 236 -10.91 -10.56 17.16
C GLY A 236 -10.29 -11.14 18.43
N ASP A 237 -9.33 -12.04 18.28
CA ASP A 237 -8.57 -12.52 19.44
C ASP A 237 -7.62 -11.43 19.92
N THR A 238 -7.77 -11.06 21.18
CA THR A 238 -6.98 -10.01 21.85
C THR A 238 -5.82 -10.58 22.65
N LYS A 239 -5.67 -11.92 22.71
CA LYS A 239 -4.66 -12.62 23.52
C LYS A 239 -3.32 -12.79 22.80
N HIS A 240 -2.99 -11.88 21.90
CA HIS A 240 -1.70 -11.87 21.22
C HIS A 240 -0.65 -11.13 22.05
N HIS A 241 0.58 -11.64 22.00
CA HIS A 241 1.72 -11.01 22.64
C HIS A 241 2.93 -11.10 21.72
N TRP A 242 3.62 -9.98 21.53
CA TRP A 242 4.86 -9.90 20.75
C TRP A 242 6.03 -9.54 21.65
N GLN A 243 7.25 -9.92 21.25
CA GLN A 243 8.45 -9.28 21.78
C GLN A 243 8.95 -8.28 20.75
N ILE A 244 8.73 -6.99 21.00
CA ILE A 244 8.83 -5.94 19.98
C ILE A 244 10.10 -5.12 20.21
N PRO A 245 11.03 -5.07 19.24
CA PRO A 245 12.04 -4.03 19.20
C PRO A 245 11.40 -2.65 18.99
N VAL A 246 11.30 -1.86 20.06
CA VAL A 246 10.70 -0.51 20.02
C VAL A 246 11.80 0.53 20.13
N CYS A 247 11.89 1.43 19.16
CA CYS A 247 12.77 2.60 19.19
C CYS A 247 11.92 3.88 19.22
N VAL A 248 12.04 4.64 20.31
CA VAL A 248 11.35 5.93 20.48
C VAL A 248 12.34 7.06 20.21
N ARG A 249 11.95 8.00 19.36
CA ARG A 249 12.71 9.23 19.09
C ARG A 249 11.96 10.43 19.63
N SER A 250 12.68 11.39 20.18
CA SER A 250 12.16 12.68 20.65
C SER A 250 12.99 13.82 20.07
N ASP A 251 12.64 15.07 20.39
CA ASP A 251 13.42 16.25 20.02
C ASP A 251 14.80 16.32 20.71
N ALA A 252 15.05 15.46 21.70
CA ALA A 252 16.28 15.47 22.50
C ALA A 252 17.10 14.18 22.40
N SER A 253 16.50 13.04 22.06
CA SER A 253 17.16 11.73 22.15
C SER A 253 16.47 10.65 21.31
N GLN A 254 17.14 9.53 21.12
CA GLN A 254 16.53 8.28 20.67
C GLN A 254 16.94 7.16 21.64
N ALA A 255 15.99 6.29 21.99
CA ALA A 255 16.25 5.13 22.83
C ALA A 255 15.45 3.93 22.34
N CYS A 256 16.03 2.74 22.47
CA CYS A 256 15.44 1.49 22.00
C CYS A 256 15.41 0.43 23.11
N TRP A 257 14.34 -0.36 23.14
CA TRP A 257 14.12 -1.43 24.10
C TRP A 257 13.49 -2.65 23.42
N MET A 258 13.67 -3.82 24.03
CA MET A 258 12.77 -4.95 23.76
C MET A 258 11.55 -4.77 24.66
N LEU A 259 10.37 -4.63 24.06
CA LEU A 259 9.08 -4.65 24.77
C LEU A 259 8.60 -6.10 24.82
N ASP A 260 8.90 -6.77 25.93
CA ASP A 260 8.64 -8.21 26.15
C ASP A 260 7.50 -8.46 27.16
N ARG A 261 6.88 -7.40 27.66
CA ARG A 261 5.71 -7.42 28.54
C ARG A 261 4.57 -6.62 27.93
N VAL A 262 3.37 -6.85 28.44
CA VAL A 262 2.19 -6.06 28.08
C VAL A 262 2.42 -4.57 28.37
N ASP A 263 3.06 -4.25 29.48
CA ASP A 263 3.42 -2.89 29.90
C ASP A 263 4.88 -2.79 30.35
N GLN A 264 5.54 -1.71 29.93
CA GLN A 264 6.92 -1.43 30.30
C GLN A 264 7.16 0.07 30.39
N THR A 265 7.72 0.51 31.52
CA THR A 265 8.18 1.89 31.69
C THR A 265 9.69 1.95 31.64
N ASN A 266 10.21 2.82 30.78
CA ASN A 266 11.64 3.08 30.64
C ASN A 266 11.95 4.58 30.83
N ALA A 267 13.15 4.90 31.29
CA ALA A 267 13.62 6.29 31.31
C ALA A 267 14.10 6.68 29.90
N LEU A 268 13.67 7.85 29.40
CA LEU A 268 14.16 8.39 28.12
C LEU A 268 15.56 9.03 28.25
N HIS A 269 16.03 9.19 29.48
CA HIS A 269 17.35 9.76 29.83
C HIS A 269 17.60 11.17 29.28
N THR A 270 16.54 11.98 29.15
CA THR A 270 16.64 13.41 28.80
C THR A 270 16.64 14.30 30.06
N LYS A 271 17.21 15.51 29.95
CA LYS A 271 17.23 16.51 31.03
C LYS A 271 15.93 17.31 31.11
N THR A 272 15.23 17.45 29.99
CA THR A 272 13.98 18.21 29.86
C THR A 272 12.90 17.31 29.29
N CYS A 273 11.65 17.63 29.60
CA CYS A 273 10.49 17.01 28.98
C CYS A 273 10.54 17.25 27.46
N PRO A 274 10.46 16.21 26.62
CA PRO A 274 10.36 16.36 25.18
C PRO A 274 9.16 17.19 24.74
N LYS A 275 9.31 17.91 23.62
CA LYS A 275 8.18 18.61 22.98
C LYS A 275 7.31 17.68 22.15
N TRP A 276 7.90 16.63 21.60
CA TRP A 276 7.21 15.60 20.83
C TRP A 276 7.95 14.27 20.99
N VAL A 277 7.22 13.18 20.73
CA VAL A 277 7.74 11.81 20.78
C VAL A 277 7.20 11.04 19.58
N MET A 278 8.10 10.40 18.84
CA MET A 278 7.83 9.47 17.74
C MET A 278 8.00 8.04 18.27
N PRO A 279 6.91 7.26 18.42
CA PRO A 279 6.99 5.90 18.99
C PRO A 279 7.75 4.88 18.13
N ASN A 280 7.93 5.16 16.84
CA ASN A 280 8.59 4.26 15.87
C ASN A 280 9.64 5.02 15.06
N ALA A 281 10.81 5.21 15.65
CA ALA A 281 11.93 5.94 15.04
C ALA A 281 12.25 5.38 13.65
N ASN A 282 12.36 6.29 12.67
CA ASN A 282 12.60 5.99 11.25
C ASN A 282 11.56 5.06 10.58
N ALA A 283 10.42 4.77 11.22
CA ALA A 283 9.42 3.82 10.74
C ALA A 283 9.99 2.44 10.37
N ILE A 284 10.81 1.89 11.27
CA ILE A 284 11.47 0.59 11.06
C ILE A 284 10.70 -0.54 11.74
N GLY A 285 10.08 -0.29 12.90
CA GLY A 285 9.34 -1.32 13.62
C GLY A 285 8.05 -1.72 12.91
N TYR A 286 7.72 -3.01 12.94
CA TYR A 286 6.46 -3.52 12.41
C TYR A 286 5.35 -3.47 13.45
N TYR A 287 4.90 -2.25 13.77
CA TYR A 287 3.81 -2.00 14.70
C TYR A 287 3.10 -0.67 14.40
N ARG A 288 1.81 -0.61 14.75
CA ARG A 288 1.06 0.64 14.86
C ARG A 288 1.31 1.28 16.22
N PHE A 289 1.05 2.57 16.35
CA PHE A 289 1.20 3.25 17.64
C PHE A 289 -0.05 4.04 18.02
N ALA A 290 -0.25 4.24 19.31
CA ALA A 290 -1.30 5.11 19.83
C ALA A 290 -0.68 6.20 20.72
N LEU A 291 -1.20 7.41 20.57
CA LEU A 291 -0.82 8.59 21.34
C LEU A 291 -2.10 9.26 21.83
N ASP A 292 -2.03 9.93 22.98
CA ASP A 292 -3.10 10.84 23.37
C ASP A 292 -3.21 12.02 22.39
N ALA A 293 -4.32 12.76 22.48
CA ALA A 293 -4.63 13.83 21.54
C ALA A 293 -3.60 14.98 21.54
N ASP A 294 -2.98 15.27 22.69
CA ASP A 294 -1.96 16.33 22.80
C ASP A 294 -0.63 15.88 22.17
N ALA A 295 -0.20 14.67 22.48
CA ALA A 295 1.02 14.07 21.91
C ALA A 295 0.89 13.88 20.39
N LEU A 296 -0.27 13.46 19.88
CA LEU A 296 -0.54 13.35 18.45
C LEU A 296 -0.46 14.74 17.77
N ARG A 297 -1.09 15.77 18.34
CA ARG A 297 -1.00 17.14 17.83
C ARG A 297 0.44 17.64 17.79
N ALA A 298 1.19 17.44 18.87
CA ALA A 298 2.59 17.84 18.95
C ALA A 298 3.45 17.14 17.89
N LEU A 299 3.20 15.86 17.62
CA LEU A 299 3.91 15.10 16.59
C LEU A 299 3.54 15.55 15.17
N VAL A 300 2.27 15.87 14.92
CA VAL A 300 1.82 16.48 13.65
C VAL A 300 2.45 17.86 13.44
N THR A 301 2.55 18.69 14.47
CA THR A 301 3.28 19.97 14.40
C THR A 301 4.76 19.75 14.12
N ALA A 302 5.39 18.76 14.76
CA ALA A 302 6.79 18.42 14.49
C ALA A 302 7.02 17.98 13.03
N ALA A 303 6.06 17.28 12.42
CA ALA A 303 6.08 16.95 11.00
C ALA A 303 5.99 18.21 10.12
N ALA A 304 5.07 19.12 10.44
CA ALA A 304 4.92 20.41 9.75
C ALA A 304 6.20 21.26 9.80
N ASP A 305 6.90 21.23 10.93
CA ASP A 305 8.14 21.96 11.17
C ASP A 305 9.40 21.26 10.61
N GLY A 306 9.23 20.15 9.89
CA GLY A 306 10.32 19.37 9.29
C GLY A 306 11.26 18.73 10.32
N LYS A 307 10.76 18.38 11.51
CA LYS A 307 11.55 17.76 12.60
C LYS A 307 11.56 16.24 12.57
N LEU A 308 10.68 15.64 11.77
CA LEU A 308 10.62 14.20 11.55
C LEU A 308 11.34 13.82 10.26
N ALA A 309 11.92 12.62 10.22
CA ALA A 309 12.34 12.01 8.96
C ALA A 309 11.12 11.78 8.05
N GLN A 310 11.36 11.66 6.75
CA GLN A 310 10.26 11.45 5.80
C GLN A 310 9.53 10.13 6.05
N THR A 311 10.26 9.04 6.34
CA THR A 311 9.68 7.74 6.73
C THR A 311 8.79 7.85 7.97
N GLU A 312 9.18 8.67 8.95
CA GLU A 312 8.39 8.88 10.17
C GLU A 312 7.13 9.70 9.90
N THR A 313 7.21 10.67 8.99
CA THR A 313 6.04 11.44 8.55
C THR A 313 5.05 10.55 7.79
N MET A 314 5.55 9.63 6.95
CA MET A 314 4.72 8.60 6.29
C MET A 314 4.06 7.69 7.31
N ALA A 315 4.81 7.16 8.27
CA ALA A 315 4.25 6.32 9.32
C ALA A 315 3.23 7.07 10.18
N LEU A 316 3.46 8.34 10.49
CA LEU A 316 2.47 9.18 11.17
C LEU A 316 1.19 9.33 10.36
N ALA A 317 1.29 9.66 9.07
CA ALA A 317 0.12 9.85 8.21
C ALA A 317 -0.69 8.56 8.03
N SER A 318 0.00 7.43 7.78
CA SER A 318 -0.62 6.11 7.74
C SER A 318 -1.26 5.72 9.08
N ASN A 319 -0.60 6.00 10.20
CA ASN A 319 -1.11 5.67 11.53
C ASN A 319 -2.31 6.56 11.94
N VAL A 320 -2.38 7.81 11.47
CA VAL A 320 -3.58 8.66 11.62
C VAL A 320 -4.77 8.05 10.90
N ARG A 321 -4.59 7.54 9.67
CA ARG A 321 -5.64 6.82 8.93
C ARG A 321 -6.06 5.54 9.65
N ALA A 322 -5.10 4.71 10.06
CA ALA A 322 -5.37 3.49 10.82
C ALA A 322 -6.13 3.78 12.14
N GLY A 323 -5.81 4.91 12.78
CA GLY A 323 -6.50 5.41 13.97
C GLY A 323 -7.99 5.73 13.76
N LEU A 324 -8.41 6.05 12.54
CA LEU A 324 -9.85 6.21 12.22
C LEU A 324 -10.58 4.87 12.32
N TYR A 325 -9.99 3.83 11.73
CA TYR A 325 -10.56 2.47 11.68
C TYR A 325 -10.64 1.81 13.05
N ASN A 326 -9.71 2.09 13.95
CA ASN A 326 -9.72 1.52 15.31
C ASN A 326 -10.27 2.47 16.40
N GLY A 327 -10.61 3.71 16.03
CA GLY A 327 -11.22 4.70 16.94
C GLY A 327 -10.26 5.45 17.85
N THR A 328 -8.94 5.23 17.77
CA THR A 328 -7.95 5.99 18.55
C THR A 328 -7.75 7.42 18.04
N VAL A 329 -8.09 7.68 16.78
CA VAL A 329 -8.05 9.02 16.15
C VAL A 329 -9.45 9.38 15.66
N SER A 330 -9.93 10.57 16.05
CA SER A 330 -11.21 11.09 15.56
C SER A 330 -11.09 11.65 14.13
N ALA A 331 -12.19 11.63 13.37
CA ALA A 331 -12.25 12.27 12.05
C ALA A 331 -11.79 13.74 12.06
N ARG A 332 -12.08 14.49 13.12
CA ARG A 332 -11.55 15.85 13.32
C ARG A 332 -10.02 15.87 13.37
N ALA A 333 -9.42 15.07 14.24
CA ALA A 333 -7.96 15.03 14.37
C ALA A 333 -7.29 14.57 13.06
N ALA A 334 -7.91 13.64 12.33
CA ALA A 334 -7.41 13.20 11.04
C ALA A 334 -7.50 14.29 9.96
N LEU A 335 -8.61 15.03 9.90
CA LEU A 335 -8.75 16.17 8.97
C LEU A 335 -7.78 17.31 9.33
N ASP A 336 -7.58 17.59 10.61
CA ASP A 336 -6.59 18.57 11.09
C ASP A 336 -5.18 18.16 10.66
N ALA A 337 -4.80 16.89 10.85
CA ALA A 337 -3.51 16.35 10.40
C ALA A 337 -3.36 16.36 8.87
N ALA A 338 -4.42 16.04 8.12
CA ALA A 338 -4.42 16.08 6.67
C ALA A 338 -4.09 17.48 6.12
N THR A 339 -4.45 18.56 6.82
CA THR A 339 -4.06 19.93 6.40
C THR A 339 -2.54 20.13 6.35
N VAL A 340 -1.80 19.44 7.21
CA VAL A 340 -0.33 19.44 7.22
C VAL A 340 0.20 18.53 6.12
N PHE A 341 -0.31 17.30 6.02
CA PHE A 341 0.20 16.31 5.08
C PHE A 341 0.00 16.70 3.61
N LEU A 342 -1.13 17.37 3.27
CA LEU A 342 -1.39 17.89 1.92
C LEU A 342 -0.32 18.91 1.44
N ARG A 343 0.37 19.55 2.38
CA ARG A 343 1.43 20.54 2.12
C ARG A 343 2.84 19.95 2.13
N SER A 344 2.98 18.66 2.42
CA SER A 344 4.25 17.95 2.38
C SER A 344 4.86 17.98 0.98
N ASN A 345 6.19 18.08 0.90
CA ASN A 345 6.95 17.95 -0.35
C ASN A 345 7.32 16.49 -0.66
N ASN A 346 6.75 15.54 0.08
CA ASN A 346 6.88 14.11 -0.17
C ASN A 346 5.55 13.54 -0.69
N HIS A 347 5.60 12.93 -1.87
CA HIS A 347 4.46 12.41 -2.61
C HIS A 347 3.72 11.31 -1.85
N GLN A 348 4.42 10.41 -1.15
CA GLN A 348 3.80 9.36 -0.34
C GLN A 348 3.07 9.93 0.88
N VAL A 349 3.60 10.97 1.53
CA VAL A 349 2.88 11.68 2.59
C VAL A 349 1.60 12.32 2.06
N VAL A 350 1.64 12.91 0.85
CA VAL A 350 0.45 13.46 0.19
C VAL A 350 -0.52 12.33 -0.22
N SER A 351 -0.04 11.16 -0.63
CA SER A 351 -0.86 9.98 -0.88
C SER A 351 -1.59 9.52 0.39
N PHE A 352 -0.92 9.41 1.54
CA PHE A 352 -1.61 9.11 2.79
C PHE A 352 -2.63 10.19 3.17
N ALA A 353 -2.36 11.46 2.87
CA ALA A 353 -3.34 12.52 3.03
C ALA A 353 -4.58 12.28 2.13
N ARG A 354 -4.38 11.96 0.84
CA ARG A 354 -5.45 11.56 -0.08
C ARG A 354 -6.26 10.40 0.51
N ASP A 355 -5.61 9.37 1.03
CA ASP A 355 -6.29 8.19 1.56
C ASP A 355 -7.13 8.51 2.81
N ILE A 356 -6.67 9.44 3.67
CA ILE A 356 -7.50 10.00 4.75
C ILE A 356 -8.73 10.69 4.14
N LEU A 357 -8.56 11.51 3.11
CA LEU A 357 -9.68 12.20 2.46
C LEU A 357 -10.67 11.25 1.79
N VAL A 358 -10.19 10.19 1.14
CA VAL A 358 -11.04 9.13 0.57
C VAL A 358 -11.83 8.44 1.68
N THR A 359 -11.18 8.09 2.79
CA THR A 359 -11.83 7.50 3.97
C THR A 359 -12.93 8.42 4.51
N ILE A 360 -12.65 9.72 4.65
CA ILE A 360 -13.66 10.71 5.09
C ILE A 360 -14.80 10.82 4.08
N ARG A 361 -14.50 10.87 2.78
CA ARG A 361 -15.51 10.96 1.71
C ARG A 361 -16.46 9.76 1.71
N GLU A 362 -15.98 8.57 2.04
CA GLU A 362 -16.80 7.36 2.10
C GLU A 362 -17.82 7.43 3.25
N ILE A 363 -17.43 7.92 4.43
CA ILE A 363 -18.27 7.88 5.64
C ILE A 363 -19.26 9.05 5.76
N ILE A 364 -19.08 10.12 4.99
CA ILE A 364 -19.98 11.28 5.01
C ILE A 364 -21.22 11.07 4.15
N ASP A 365 -22.30 11.75 4.53
CA ASP A 365 -23.56 11.69 3.80
C ASP A 365 -23.44 12.40 2.45
N ALA A 366 -24.25 12.00 1.48
CA ALA A 366 -24.24 12.60 0.14
C ALA A 366 -24.46 14.14 0.18
N GLY A 367 -25.26 14.64 1.13
CA GLY A 367 -25.49 16.07 1.33
C GLY A 367 -24.25 16.86 1.79
N MET A 368 -23.21 16.18 2.29
CA MET A 368 -21.96 16.79 2.75
C MET A 368 -20.87 16.85 1.68
N LEU A 369 -21.07 16.22 0.52
CA LEU A 369 -20.06 16.15 -0.55
C LEU A 369 -19.60 17.54 -1.02
N GLY A 370 -20.51 18.48 -1.24
CA GLY A 370 -20.14 19.84 -1.65
C GLY A 370 -19.33 20.61 -0.58
N LYS A 371 -19.56 20.32 0.71
CA LYS A 371 -18.77 20.88 1.81
C LYS A 371 -17.38 20.25 1.87
N PHE A 372 -17.31 18.93 1.68
CA PHE A 372 -16.06 18.19 1.58
C PHE A 372 -15.19 18.66 0.41
N GLU A 373 -15.78 18.83 -0.78
CA GLU A 373 -15.09 19.34 -1.97
C GLU A 373 -14.52 20.75 -1.74
N MET A 374 -15.33 21.64 -1.14
CA MET A 374 -14.90 23.00 -0.79
C MET A 374 -13.79 23.01 0.26
N TRP A 375 -13.90 22.19 1.30
CA TRP A 375 -12.86 22.07 2.33
C TRP A 375 -11.55 21.58 1.71
N THR A 376 -11.62 20.49 0.93
CA THR A 376 -10.46 19.86 0.29
C THR A 376 -9.74 20.85 -0.63
N ARG A 377 -10.49 21.56 -1.48
CA ARG A 377 -9.93 22.61 -2.37
C ARG A 377 -9.24 23.73 -1.60
N THR A 378 -9.76 24.10 -0.42
CA THR A 378 -9.18 25.19 0.38
C THR A 378 -7.88 24.76 1.08
N MET A 379 -7.74 23.48 1.43
CA MET A 379 -6.56 22.98 2.15
C MET A 379 -5.39 22.67 1.22
N LEU A 380 -5.67 22.38 -0.05
CA LEU A 380 -4.65 22.21 -1.08
C LEU A 380 -3.83 23.50 -1.29
N PRO A 381 -2.55 23.39 -1.64
CA PRO A 381 -1.75 24.53 -2.04
C PRO A 381 -2.22 25.09 -3.40
N ALA A 382 -1.98 26.39 -3.64
CA ALA A 382 -2.53 27.10 -4.81
C ALA A 382 -1.81 26.79 -6.13
N ASP A 383 -0.61 26.20 -6.10
CA ASP A 383 0.32 26.04 -7.21
C ASP A 383 0.19 24.67 -7.93
N ILE A 384 -1.04 24.26 -8.24
CA ILE A 384 -1.28 23.00 -8.95
C ILE A 384 -1.24 23.25 -10.47
N SER A 385 -0.22 22.68 -11.13
CA SER A 385 -0.02 22.76 -12.59
C SER A 385 -0.18 21.41 -13.27
N LEU A 386 -0.81 21.41 -14.45
CA LEU A 386 -0.92 20.27 -15.37
C LEU A 386 0.08 20.35 -16.54
N GLU A 387 0.99 21.32 -16.50
CA GLU A 387 2.01 21.50 -17.53
C GLU A 387 3.19 20.55 -17.33
N VAL A 388 3.90 20.28 -18.43
CA VAL A 388 5.19 19.60 -18.39
C VAL A 388 6.24 20.63 -17.95
N ILE A 389 6.92 20.37 -16.85
CA ILE A 389 7.92 21.26 -16.28
C ILE A 389 9.31 20.66 -16.53
N ALA A 390 10.09 21.29 -17.41
CA ALA A 390 11.42 20.81 -17.76
C ALA A 390 12.37 20.89 -16.55
N GLY A 391 13.10 19.81 -16.28
CA GLY A 391 14.08 19.74 -15.19
C GLY A 391 13.49 19.66 -13.77
N GLU A 392 12.18 19.40 -13.66
CA GLU A 392 11.56 19.05 -12.38
C GLU A 392 12.10 17.70 -11.90
N ASP A 393 12.48 17.58 -10.62
CA ASP A 393 12.86 16.28 -10.07
C ASP A 393 11.64 15.39 -9.86
N ASP A 394 11.88 14.08 -9.83
CA ASP A 394 10.83 13.05 -9.68
C ASP A 394 9.94 13.28 -8.45
N GLU A 395 10.49 13.72 -7.33
CA GLU A 395 9.74 13.87 -6.07
C GLU A 395 8.78 15.06 -6.12
N ARG A 396 9.25 16.21 -6.63
CA ARG A 396 8.39 17.36 -6.91
C ARG A 396 7.33 17.02 -7.96
N HIS A 397 7.71 16.27 -9.00
CA HIS A 397 6.79 15.84 -10.05
C HIS A 397 5.64 14.99 -9.49
N LEU A 398 5.96 13.91 -8.77
CA LEU A 398 4.97 13.00 -8.19
C LEU A 398 4.08 13.71 -7.15
N THR A 399 4.67 14.58 -6.32
CA THR A 399 3.92 15.40 -5.36
C THR A 399 2.89 16.28 -6.08
N ARG A 400 3.27 16.91 -7.20
CA ARG A 400 2.38 17.72 -8.02
C ARG A 400 1.29 16.87 -8.69
N VAL A 401 1.63 15.67 -9.18
CA VAL A 401 0.67 14.72 -9.78
C VAL A 401 -0.42 14.34 -8.79
N ILE A 402 -0.07 13.91 -7.57
CA ILE A 402 -1.07 13.51 -6.57
C ILE A 402 -1.91 14.71 -6.12
N ARG A 403 -1.32 15.91 -5.95
CA ARG A 403 -2.10 17.12 -5.66
C ARG A 403 -3.09 17.45 -6.77
N ALA A 404 -2.68 17.29 -8.04
CA ALA A 404 -3.58 17.46 -9.18
C ALA A 404 -4.71 16.44 -9.17
N GLU A 405 -4.42 15.17 -8.87
CA GLU A 405 -5.43 14.12 -8.67
C GLU A 405 -6.43 14.50 -7.57
N ILE A 406 -5.96 14.87 -6.38
CA ILE A 406 -6.84 15.31 -5.27
C ILE A 406 -7.71 16.50 -5.71
N ALA A 407 -7.14 17.50 -6.39
CA ALA A 407 -7.87 18.68 -6.82
C ALA A 407 -8.96 18.36 -7.87
N ILE A 408 -8.64 17.50 -8.84
CA ILE A 408 -9.52 17.15 -9.97
C ILE A 408 -10.61 16.16 -9.54
N VAL A 409 -10.23 15.18 -8.73
CA VAL A 409 -11.06 14.02 -8.37
C VAL A 409 -11.82 14.28 -7.07
N LEU A 410 -11.12 14.55 -5.97
CA LEU A 410 -11.74 14.68 -4.64
C LEU A 410 -12.31 16.08 -4.41
N ALA A 411 -11.61 17.14 -4.83
CA ALA A 411 -12.01 18.52 -4.62
C ALA A 411 -12.93 19.07 -5.72
N ARG A 412 -13.08 18.30 -6.82
CA ARG A 412 -13.87 18.62 -8.02
C ARG A 412 -13.63 20.06 -8.50
N ASP A 413 -12.37 20.50 -8.52
CA ASP A 413 -12.02 21.86 -8.97
C ASP A 413 -12.37 22.05 -10.45
N GLN A 414 -13.38 22.87 -10.71
CA GLN A 414 -13.94 23.03 -12.06
C GLN A 414 -12.94 23.66 -13.05
N ALA A 415 -12.07 24.56 -12.59
CA ALA A 415 -11.08 25.20 -13.44
C ALA A 415 -9.99 24.20 -13.87
N LEU A 416 -9.49 23.40 -12.93
CA LEU A 416 -8.54 22.33 -13.22
C LEU A 416 -9.17 21.21 -14.05
N ARG A 417 -10.42 20.80 -13.78
CA ARG A 417 -11.13 19.81 -14.60
C ARG A 417 -11.30 20.27 -16.04
N THR A 418 -11.61 21.55 -16.27
CA THR A 418 -11.71 22.12 -17.62
C THR A 418 -10.36 22.11 -18.35
N LYS A 419 -9.27 22.45 -17.64
CA LYS A 419 -7.90 22.36 -18.19
C LYS A 419 -7.50 20.92 -18.49
N ALA A 420 -7.80 19.99 -17.58
CA ALA A 420 -7.56 18.56 -17.76
C ALA A 420 -8.31 18.04 -18.99
N GLN A 421 -9.61 18.32 -19.12
CA GLN A 421 -10.40 17.93 -20.29
C GLN A 421 -9.72 18.36 -21.60
N LYS A 422 -9.35 19.65 -21.72
CA LYS A 422 -8.70 20.18 -22.91
C LYS A 422 -7.36 19.49 -23.21
N LYS A 423 -6.55 19.24 -22.19
CA LYS A 423 -5.27 18.51 -22.34
C LYS A 423 -5.49 17.05 -22.73
N GLY A 424 -6.49 16.39 -22.17
CA GLY A 424 -6.79 15.00 -22.49
C GLY A 424 -7.33 14.83 -23.91
N GLU A 425 -8.09 15.80 -24.43
CA GLU A 425 -8.46 15.81 -25.86
C GLU A 425 -7.24 15.93 -26.78
N LEU A 426 -6.27 16.77 -26.43
CA LEU A 426 -5.01 16.89 -27.17
C LEU A 426 -4.18 15.60 -27.08
N ALA A 427 -4.10 15.00 -25.90
CA ALA A 427 -3.39 13.73 -25.69
C ALA A 427 -4.03 12.59 -26.48
N LEU A 428 -5.36 12.49 -26.44
CA LEU A 428 -6.11 11.47 -27.17
C LEU A 428 -5.91 11.62 -28.68
N ALA A 429 -5.99 12.85 -29.21
CA ALA A 429 -5.71 13.12 -30.61
C ALA A 429 -4.26 12.81 -31.03
N ALA A 430 -3.29 13.01 -30.14
CA ALA A 430 -1.90 12.64 -30.38
C ALA A 430 -1.74 11.10 -30.45
N LEU A 431 -2.34 10.37 -29.49
CA LEU A 431 -2.35 8.92 -29.47
C LEU A 431 -2.98 8.32 -30.73
N GLU A 432 -4.11 8.85 -31.18
CA GLU A 432 -4.79 8.42 -32.41
C GLU A 432 -3.93 8.57 -33.67
N LYS A 433 -3.00 9.54 -33.65
CA LYS A 433 -2.04 9.81 -34.73
C LYS A 433 -0.70 9.10 -34.54
N GLY A 434 -0.51 8.34 -33.46
CA GLY A 434 0.78 7.72 -33.12
C GLY A 434 1.87 8.75 -32.78
N GLN A 435 1.48 9.92 -32.27
CA GLN A 435 2.39 10.99 -31.90
C GLN A 435 2.85 10.87 -30.44
N PRO A 436 4.08 11.28 -30.11
CA PRO A 436 4.59 11.24 -28.74
C PRO A 436 3.81 12.21 -27.83
N LEU A 437 3.58 11.79 -26.58
CA LEU A 437 2.83 12.57 -25.58
C LEU A 437 3.67 13.58 -24.81
N GLY A 438 5.00 13.42 -24.78
CA GLY A 438 5.87 14.15 -23.86
C GLY A 438 5.81 15.69 -23.97
N SER A 439 5.37 16.24 -25.11
CA SER A 439 5.15 17.68 -25.28
C SER A 439 3.73 18.16 -24.92
N VAL A 440 2.79 17.24 -24.69
CA VAL A 440 1.37 17.52 -24.40
C VAL A 440 1.08 17.41 -22.91
N ILE A 441 1.50 16.29 -22.31
CA ILE A 441 1.21 15.95 -20.91
C ILE A 441 2.26 14.96 -20.39
N SER A 442 2.55 15.00 -19.08
CA SER A 442 3.33 13.94 -18.45
C SER A 442 2.56 12.62 -18.49
N ILE A 443 3.27 11.51 -18.68
CA ILE A 443 2.66 10.18 -18.65
C ILE A 443 2.05 9.88 -17.27
N ASP A 444 2.66 10.39 -16.19
CA ASP A 444 2.16 10.22 -14.82
C ASP A 444 0.83 10.96 -14.56
N LEU A 445 0.52 12.00 -15.35
CA LEU A 445 -0.77 12.72 -15.30
C LEU A 445 -1.82 12.15 -16.26
N LEU A 446 -1.41 11.27 -17.19
CA LEU A 446 -2.27 10.83 -18.28
C LEU A 446 -3.55 10.15 -17.80
N PRO A 447 -3.54 9.20 -16.83
CA PRO A 447 -4.77 8.57 -16.36
C PRO A 447 -5.78 9.57 -15.79
N THR A 448 -5.34 10.49 -14.92
CA THR A 448 -6.18 11.52 -14.30
C THR A 448 -6.77 12.49 -15.34
N VAL A 449 -5.95 12.88 -16.32
CA VAL A 449 -6.35 13.79 -17.39
C VAL A 449 -7.35 13.12 -18.34
N LEU A 450 -7.05 11.91 -18.81
CA LEU A 450 -7.93 11.20 -19.73
C LEU A 450 -9.21 10.73 -19.05
N SER A 451 -9.19 10.32 -17.78
CA SER A 451 -10.42 9.94 -17.06
C SER A 451 -11.33 11.15 -16.88
N THR A 452 -10.76 12.34 -16.66
CA THR A 452 -11.53 13.59 -16.64
C THR A 452 -12.10 13.93 -18.02
N THR A 453 -11.34 13.72 -19.10
CA THR A 453 -11.84 13.88 -20.46
C THR A 453 -12.95 12.89 -20.78
N LEU A 454 -12.84 11.65 -20.31
CA LEU A 454 -13.88 10.62 -20.43
C LEU A 454 -15.16 11.04 -19.69
N ASP A 455 -15.06 11.43 -18.42
CA ASP A 455 -16.19 11.89 -17.60
C ASP A 455 -16.95 13.05 -18.26
N VAL A 456 -16.24 14.01 -18.87
CA VAL A 456 -16.87 15.21 -19.46
C VAL A 456 -17.32 14.97 -20.90
N GLY A 457 -16.55 14.22 -21.68
CA GLY A 457 -16.81 13.96 -23.10
C GLY A 457 -17.76 12.78 -23.35
N GLY A 458 -18.01 11.94 -22.35
CA GLY A 458 -19.06 10.93 -22.39
C GLY A 458 -18.77 9.77 -23.36
N PRO A 459 -19.83 9.13 -23.90
CA PRO A 459 -19.72 7.92 -24.71
C PRO A 459 -18.79 8.02 -25.93
N GLN A 460 -18.69 9.19 -26.57
CA GLN A 460 -17.82 9.35 -27.74
C GLN A 460 -16.34 9.22 -27.38
N VAL A 461 -15.93 9.73 -26.22
CA VAL A 461 -14.55 9.58 -25.74
C VAL A 461 -14.28 8.13 -25.33
N HIS A 462 -15.24 7.46 -24.71
CA HIS A 462 -15.13 6.03 -24.39
C HIS A 462 -14.87 5.18 -25.65
N GLU A 463 -15.61 5.41 -26.73
CA GLU A 463 -15.44 4.70 -28.00
C GLU A 463 -14.04 4.91 -28.61
N ARG A 464 -13.52 6.14 -28.54
CA ARG A 464 -12.16 6.46 -29.00
C ARG A 464 -11.09 5.71 -28.20
N ILE A 465 -11.23 5.68 -26.87
CA ILE A 465 -10.31 4.92 -25.99
C ILE A 465 -10.38 3.43 -26.30
N ALA A 466 -11.58 2.85 -26.43
CA ALA A 466 -11.77 1.44 -26.76
C ALA A 466 -11.21 1.08 -28.16
N ALA A 467 -11.32 1.99 -29.14
CA ALA A 467 -10.73 1.82 -30.46
C ALA A 467 -9.20 1.82 -30.41
N LEU A 468 -8.58 2.72 -29.63
CA LEU A 468 -7.14 2.71 -29.41
C LEU A 468 -6.67 1.42 -28.73
N LEU A 469 -7.39 0.98 -27.71
CA LEU A 469 -7.10 -0.27 -27.00
C LEU A 469 -7.14 -1.48 -27.94
N GLY A 470 -8.10 -1.53 -28.88
CA GLY A 470 -8.17 -2.61 -29.87
C GLY A 470 -7.08 -2.56 -30.94
N LYS A 471 -6.39 -1.42 -31.11
CA LYS A 471 -5.39 -1.20 -32.18
C LYS A 471 -3.95 -1.35 -31.70
N THR A 472 -3.67 -1.01 -30.43
CA THR A 472 -2.31 -1.01 -29.89
C THR A 472 -1.88 -2.37 -29.32
N THR A 473 -0.65 -2.76 -29.61
CA THR A 473 0.05 -3.90 -28.99
C THR A 473 1.04 -3.47 -27.92
N ASP A 474 1.27 -2.16 -27.76
CA ASP A 474 2.18 -1.59 -26.76
C ASP A 474 1.62 -1.76 -25.34
N SER A 475 2.28 -2.58 -24.52
CA SER A 475 1.82 -2.94 -23.17
C SER A 475 1.72 -1.74 -22.22
N ALA A 476 2.59 -0.73 -22.38
CA ALA A 476 2.54 0.49 -21.55
C ALA A 476 1.32 1.34 -21.91
N LEU A 477 1.10 1.62 -23.19
CA LEU A 477 -0.06 2.37 -23.66
C LEU A 477 -1.37 1.65 -23.32
N ARG A 478 -1.44 0.32 -23.52
CA ARG A 478 -2.62 -0.47 -23.13
C ARG A 478 -2.93 -0.28 -21.65
N ARG A 479 -1.92 -0.34 -20.76
CA ARG A 479 -2.09 -0.08 -19.32
C ARG A 479 -2.72 1.29 -19.06
N TYR A 480 -2.23 2.36 -19.69
CA TYR A 480 -2.78 3.71 -19.46
C TYR A 480 -4.21 3.88 -20.00
N LEU A 481 -4.54 3.26 -21.14
CA LEU A 481 -5.90 3.25 -21.68
C LEU A 481 -6.86 2.50 -20.75
N LEU A 482 -6.44 1.36 -20.20
CA LEU A 482 -7.23 0.61 -19.21
C LEU A 482 -7.42 1.42 -17.92
N LEU A 483 -6.35 2.01 -17.37
CA LEU A 483 -6.45 2.87 -16.18
C LEU A 483 -7.40 4.06 -16.42
N THR A 484 -7.41 4.63 -17.62
CA THR A 484 -8.35 5.70 -17.99
C THR A 484 -9.81 5.26 -17.83
N LEU A 485 -10.15 4.06 -18.35
CA LEU A 485 -11.49 3.47 -18.21
C LEU A 485 -11.81 3.15 -16.74
N ALA A 486 -10.79 2.75 -15.98
CA ALA A 486 -10.91 2.35 -14.58
C ALA A 486 -11.22 3.51 -13.61
N TYR A 487 -10.88 4.75 -13.98
CA TYR A 487 -11.04 5.93 -13.13
C TYR A 487 -12.21 6.84 -13.53
N SER A 488 -13.16 6.33 -14.32
CA SER A 488 -14.43 7.04 -14.58
C SER A 488 -15.22 7.23 -13.28
N HIS A 489 -15.83 8.40 -13.10
CA HIS A 489 -16.76 8.67 -11.99
C HIS A 489 -18.22 8.69 -12.46
N ASP A 490 -18.46 8.54 -13.77
CA ASP A 490 -19.79 8.37 -14.34
C ASP A 490 -20.21 6.89 -14.33
N SER A 491 -21.34 6.60 -13.70
CA SER A 491 -21.86 5.24 -13.56
C SER A 491 -22.21 4.59 -14.90
N GLY A 492 -22.70 5.34 -15.89
CA GLY A 492 -23.04 4.81 -17.22
C GLY A 492 -21.81 4.47 -18.06
N LEU A 493 -20.75 5.28 -17.96
CA LEU A 493 -19.45 4.97 -18.57
C LEU A 493 -18.74 3.81 -17.87
N ALA A 494 -18.88 3.70 -16.56
CA ALA A 494 -18.37 2.57 -15.79
C ALA A 494 -19.03 1.25 -16.21
N GLU A 495 -20.34 1.24 -16.49
CA GLU A 495 -21.05 0.05 -17.00
C GLU A 495 -20.47 -0.39 -18.34
N LYS A 496 -20.32 0.53 -19.29
CA LYS A 496 -19.67 0.26 -20.58
C LYS A 496 -18.24 -0.24 -20.43
N SER A 497 -17.49 0.32 -19.49
CA SER A 497 -16.11 -0.07 -19.22
C SER A 497 -16.03 -1.47 -18.62
N ALA A 498 -16.95 -1.82 -17.73
CA ALA A 498 -17.06 -3.16 -17.16
C ALA A 498 -17.45 -4.20 -18.23
N GLU A 499 -18.45 -3.91 -19.06
CA GLU A 499 -18.85 -4.77 -20.19
C GLU A 499 -17.71 -4.98 -21.21
N LEU A 500 -16.95 -3.93 -21.51
CA LEU A 500 -15.78 -4.02 -22.38
C LEU A 500 -14.75 -5.03 -21.85
N MET A 501 -14.71 -5.31 -20.54
CA MET A 501 -13.80 -6.32 -19.99
C MET A 501 -14.11 -7.72 -20.47
N LEU A 502 -15.31 -8.00 -20.99
CA LEU A 502 -15.65 -9.28 -21.61
C LEU A 502 -15.24 -9.35 -23.09
N ASP A 503 -15.01 -8.21 -23.74
CA ASP A 503 -14.66 -8.12 -25.16
C ASP A 503 -13.31 -8.80 -25.49
N PRO A 504 -13.18 -9.57 -26.59
CA PRO A 504 -11.94 -10.26 -26.98
C PRO A 504 -10.70 -9.35 -27.11
N ARG A 505 -10.88 -8.03 -27.28
CA ARG A 505 -9.79 -7.05 -27.34
C ARG A 505 -9.07 -6.87 -25.99
N VAL A 506 -9.71 -7.23 -24.87
CA VAL A 506 -9.14 -7.16 -23.53
C VAL A 506 -8.60 -8.52 -23.12
N ARG A 507 -7.32 -8.57 -22.76
CA ARG A 507 -6.63 -9.80 -22.33
C ARG A 507 -7.12 -10.26 -20.95
N SER A 508 -7.00 -11.54 -20.67
CA SER A 508 -7.45 -12.13 -19.38
C SER A 508 -6.78 -11.52 -18.16
N ASN A 509 -5.52 -11.09 -18.28
CA ASN A 509 -4.76 -10.41 -17.22
C ASN A 509 -4.97 -8.88 -17.15
N GLU A 510 -5.81 -8.32 -18.03
CA GLU A 510 -6.11 -6.88 -18.11
C GLU A 510 -7.46 -6.53 -17.45
N THR A 511 -8.39 -7.47 -17.36
CA THR A 511 -9.77 -7.23 -16.86
C THR A 511 -9.79 -6.62 -15.45
N ARG A 512 -8.90 -7.10 -14.59
CA ARG A 512 -8.72 -6.62 -13.21
C ARG A 512 -8.36 -5.13 -13.15
N ALA A 513 -7.59 -4.64 -14.12
CA ALA A 513 -7.09 -3.26 -14.12
C ALA A 513 -8.22 -2.23 -14.24
N VAL A 514 -9.43 -2.65 -14.67
CA VAL A 514 -10.61 -1.79 -14.79
C VAL A 514 -11.61 -2.06 -13.67
N LEU A 515 -11.99 -3.33 -13.45
CA LEU A 515 -13.06 -3.64 -12.50
C LEU A 515 -12.71 -3.31 -11.05
N PHE A 516 -11.45 -3.52 -10.63
CA PHE A 516 -11.05 -3.19 -9.27
C PHE A 516 -11.13 -1.68 -9.02
N PRO A 517 -10.45 -0.79 -9.76
CA PRO A 517 -10.58 0.65 -9.47
C PRO A 517 -12.03 1.16 -9.53
N LEU A 518 -12.85 0.68 -10.48
CA LEU A 518 -14.28 1.02 -10.52
C LEU A 518 -15.06 0.52 -9.30
N SER A 519 -14.66 -0.60 -8.68
CA SER A 519 -15.31 -1.09 -7.46
C SER A 519 -14.96 -0.30 -6.21
N HIS A 520 -13.80 0.37 -6.18
CA HIS A 520 -13.40 1.19 -5.03
C HIS A 520 -14.06 2.59 -5.05
N THR A 521 -14.48 3.07 -6.22
CA THR A 521 -15.14 4.37 -6.37
C THR A 521 -16.62 4.32 -5.98
N ARG A 522 -17.03 5.16 -5.01
CA ARG A 522 -18.40 5.23 -4.44
C ARG A 522 -19.50 5.30 -5.50
N GLU A 523 -19.30 6.05 -6.58
CA GLU A 523 -20.29 6.29 -7.64
C GLU A 523 -20.47 5.10 -8.60
N THR A 524 -19.43 4.29 -8.78
CA THR A 524 -19.38 3.22 -9.80
C THR A 524 -19.45 1.83 -9.18
N ARG A 525 -19.16 1.68 -7.89
CA ARG A 525 -19.24 0.43 -7.14
C ARG A 525 -20.56 -0.33 -7.32
N PRO A 526 -21.76 0.30 -7.27
CA PRO A 526 -23.02 -0.42 -7.50
C PRO A 526 -23.15 -0.99 -8.92
N VAL A 527 -22.52 -0.35 -9.91
CA VAL A 527 -22.53 -0.81 -11.31
C VAL A 527 -21.63 -2.03 -11.47
N VAL A 528 -20.41 -1.99 -10.88
CA VAL A 528 -19.51 -3.15 -10.90
C VAL A 528 -20.16 -4.35 -10.21
N TRP A 529 -20.84 -4.11 -9.10
CA TRP A 529 -21.53 -5.20 -8.41
C TRP A 529 -22.63 -5.84 -9.26
N ARG A 530 -23.47 -5.02 -9.93
CA ARG A 530 -24.47 -5.52 -10.88
C ARG A 530 -23.83 -6.29 -12.03
N PHE A 531 -22.72 -5.79 -12.57
CA PHE A 531 -21.96 -6.48 -13.61
C PHE A 531 -21.51 -7.87 -13.14
N VAL A 532 -20.92 -7.98 -11.95
CA VAL A 532 -20.49 -9.26 -11.37
C VAL A 532 -21.69 -10.19 -11.18
N GLN A 533 -22.82 -9.69 -10.67
CA GLN A 533 -24.03 -10.49 -10.50
C GLN A 533 -24.60 -11.01 -11.83
N THR A 534 -24.54 -10.19 -12.88
CA THR A 534 -25.16 -10.48 -14.19
C THR A 534 -24.26 -11.36 -15.06
N HIS A 535 -22.95 -11.15 -15.01
CA HIS A 535 -21.96 -11.74 -15.91
C HIS A 535 -20.96 -12.65 -15.19
N PHE A 536 -21.30 -13.18 -14.02
CA PHE A 536 -20.38 -13.97 -13.20
C PHE A 536 -19.68 -15.09 -13.99
N ASP A 537 -20.46 -15.93 -14.68
CA ASP A 537 -19.92 -17.09 -15.38
C ASP A 537 -18.99 -16.68 -16.53
N ASP A 538 -19.39 -15.69 -17.33
CA ASP A 538 -18.58 -15.14 -18.43
C ASP A 538 -17.28 -14.49 -17.91
N TYR A 539 -17.38 -13.77 -16.80
CA TYR A 539 -16.25 -13.10 -16.16
C TYR A 539 -15.25 -14.12 -15.60
N ILE A 540 -15.71 -15.13 -14.86
CA ILE A 540 -14.85 -16.19 -14.31
C ILE A 540 -14.21 -17.00 -15.43
N ALA A 541 -14.94 -17.30 -16.51
CA ALA A 541 -14.38 -18.00 -17.67
C ALA A 541 -13.27 -17.19 -18.37
N LYS A 542 -13.32 -15.86 -18.30
CA LYS A 542 -12.32 -14.98 -18.93
C LYS A 542 -11.10 -14.70 -18.06
N VAL A 543 -11.29 -14.52 -16.76
CA VAL A 543 -10.21 -14.19 -15.82
C VAL A 543 -9.29 -15.39 -15.65
N SER A 544 -7.98 -15.14 -15.60
CA SER A 544 -7.00 -16.21 -15.38
C SER A 544 -7.26 -16.93 -14.05
N LEU A 545 -6.99 -18.23 -13.99
CA LEU A 545 -7.18 -19.06 -12.79
C LEU A 545 -6.62 -18.44 -11.50
N LEU A 546 -5.42 -17.84 -11.56
CA LEU A 546 -4.76 -17.17 -10.43
C LEU A 546 -5.55 -15.99 -9.85
N HIS A 547 -6.48 -15.42 -10.61
CA HIS A 547 -7.21 -14.20 -10.26
C HIS A 547 -8.70 -14.44 -9.99
N GLN A 548 -9.23 -15.63 -10.32
CA GLN A 548 -10.64 -15.97 -10.08
C GLN A 548 -10.99 -15.87 -8.59
N GLY A 549 -10.10 -16.37 -7.71
CA GLY A 549 -10.24 -16.28 -6.26
C GLY A 549 -10.36 -14.87 -5.71
N LEU A 550 -9.84 -13.85 -6.41
CA LEU A 550 -9.89 -12.46 -5.94
C LEU A 550 -11.22 -11.77 -6.24
N THR A 551 -12.12 -12.41 -6.98
CA THR A 551 -13.41 -11.83 -7.39
C THR A 551 -14.24 -11.27 -6.22
N PRO A 552 -14.34 -11.93 -5.06
CA PRO A 552 -15.06 -11.37 -3.92
C PRO A 552 -14.48 -10.05 -3.40
N LEU A 553 -13.19 -9.75 -3.62
CA LEU A 553 -12.60 -8.47 -3.21
C LEU A 553 -13.16 -7.26 -3.97
N LEU A 554 -13.86 -7.47 -5.10
CA LEU A 554 -14.60 -6.40 -5.78
C LEU A 554 -15.71 -5.79 -4.90
N THR A 555 -16.07 -6.43 -3.79
CA THR A 555 -17.09 -5.92 -2.86
C THR A 555 -16.51 -5.36 -1.57
N ALA A 556 -15.18 -5.40 -1.38
CA ALA A 556 -14.53 -5.06 -0.11
C ALA A 556 -14.79 -3.63 0.37
N ASP A 557 -15.07 -2.71 -0.56
CA ASP A 557 -15.34 -1.30 -0.28
C ASP A 557 -16.83 -1.00 -0.02
N PHE A 558 -17.71 -2.00 0.06
CA PHE A 558 -19.03 -1.73 0.66
C PHE A 558 -18.84 -1.29 2.12
N CYS A 559 -19.76 -0.47 2.62
CA CYS A 559 -19.61 0.18 3.91
C CYS A 559 -20.92 0.19 4.70
N THR A 560 -21.78 -0.81 4.48
CA THR A 560 -23.02 -1.00 5.22
C THR A 560 -23.13 -2.42 5.75
N PRO A 561 -23.75 -2.63 6.93
CA PRO A 561 -23.94 -3.97 7.49
C PRO A 561 -24.73 -4.91 6.57
N GLU A 562 -25.71 -4.38 5.82
CA GLU A 562 -26.57 -5.17 4.95
C GLU A 562 -25.82 -5.80 3.77
N SER A 563 -24.77 -5.12 3.28
CA SER A 563 -23.96 -5.61 2.17
C SER A 563 -23.21 -6.90 2.49
N VAL A 564 -22.88 -7.17 3.75
CA VAL A 564 -22.22 -8.44 4.14
C VAL A 564 -23.10 -9.63 3.77
N ASN A 565 -24.37 -9.61 4.17
CA ASN A 565 -25.31 -10.69 3.90
C ASN A 565 -25.55 -10.88 2.40
N GLU A 566 -25.64 -9.78 1.64
CA GLU A 566 -25.83 -9.81 0.19
C GLU A 566 -24.63 -10.48 -0.51
N VAL A 567 -23.42 -10.09 -0.15
CA VAL A 567 -22.17 -10.60 -0.72
C VAL A 567 -22.00 -12.09 -0.39
N GLU A 568 -22.22 -12.49 0.87
CA GLU A 568 -22.16 -13.89 1.28
C GLU A 568 -23.19 -14.75 0.53
N HIS A 569 -24.45 -14.29 0.48
CA HIS A 569 -25.51 -15.01 -0.21
C HIS A 569 -25.17 -15.26 -1.69
N PHE A 570 -24.51 -14.30 -2.34
CA PHE A 570 -24.12 -14.44 -3.74
C PHE A 570 -22.93 -15.38 -3.95
N PHE A 571 -21.87 -15.25 -3.14
CA PHE A 571 -20.59 -15.93 -3.37
C PHE A 571 -20.47 -17.30 -2.71
N VAL A 572 -21.09 -17.55 -1.56
CA VAL A 572 -20.98 -18.85 -0.87
C VAL A 572 -21.33 -20.03 -1.78
N PRO A 573 -22.41 -20.00 -2.60
CA PRO A 573 -22.74 -21.10 -3.51
C PRO A 573 -21.78 -21.26 -4.69
N LYS A 574 -20.82 -20.35 -4.87
CA LYS A 574 -19.91 -20.27 -6.03
C LYS A 574 -18.44 -20.47 -5.65
N LEU A 575 -18.13 -20.71 -4.38
CA LEU A 575 -16.73 -20.79 -3.92
C LEU A 575 -15.95 -21.91 -4.62
N ASP A 576 -16.60 -23.01 -4.97
CA ASP A 576 -15.98 -24.14 -5.67
C ASP A 576 -15.53 -23.79 -7.10
N THR A 577 -16.00 -22.68 -7.67
CA THR A 577 -15.59 -22.24 -9.02
C THR A 577 -14.39 -21.29 -8.99
N MET A 578 -13.89 -20.93 -7.81
CA MET A 578 -12.84 -19.92 -7.63
C MET A 578 -11.86 -20.36 -6.54
N ALA A 579 -10.73 -20.97 -6.93
CA ALA A 579 -9.66 -21.33 -6.01
C ALA A 579 -9.20 -20.09 -5.19
N GLY A 580 -9.17 -20.21 -3.87
CA GLY A 580 -8.88 -19.09 -2.95
C GLY A 580 -10.06 -18.14 -2.65
N GLY A 581 -11.21 -18.32 -3.30
CA GLY A 581 -12.39 -17.45 -3.18
C GLY A 581 -12.94 -17.36 -1.75
N ALA A 582 -12.89 -18.43 -0.97
CA ALA A 582 -13.39 -18.44 0.41
C ALA A 582 -12.64 -17.44 1.30
N ARG A 583 -11.31 -17.34 1.13
CA ARG A 583 -10.48 -16.39 1.87
C ARG A 583 -10.76 -14.96 1.44
N SER A 584 -10.85 -14.72 0.14
CA SER A 584 -11.18 -13.39 -0.39
C SER A 584 -12.57 -12.92 0.03
N LEU A 585 -13.54 -13.84 0.12
CA LEU A 585 -14.87 -13.54 0.65
C LEU A 585 -14.80 -13.12 2.12
N LEU A 586 -14.06 -13.87 2.95
CA LEU A 586 -13.86 -13.53 4.37
C LEU A 586 -13.18 -12.15 4.53
N VAL A 587 -12.12 -11.88 3.76
CA VAL A 587 -11.45 -10.57 3.78
C VAL A 587 -12.41 -9.46 3.36
N ALA A 588 -13.21 -9.68 2.32
CA ALA A 588 -14.19 -8.70 1.86
C ALA A 588 -15.23 -8.40 2.94
N THR A 589 -15.87 -9.42 3.53
CA THR A 589 -16.92 -9.22 4.54
C THR A 589 -16.41 -8.58 5.83
N GLU A 590 -15.18 -8.90 6.26
CA GLU A 590 -14.53 -8.23 7.39
C GLU A 590 -14.22 -6.75 7.08
N THR A 591 -13.74 -6.45 5.87
CA THR A 591 -13.46 -5.08 5.44
C THR A 591 -14.73 -4.25 5.39
N ILE A 592 -15.82 -4.82 4.87
CA ILE A 592 -17.15 -4.18 4.83
C ILE A 592 -17.63 -3.85 6.24
N SER A 593 -17.52 -4.83 7.15
CA SER A 593 -17.92 -4.67 8.55
C SER A 593 -17.09 -3.59 9.25
N ALA A 594 -15.78 -3.56 9.01
CA ALA A 594 -14.87 -2.57 9.59
C ALA A 594 -15.19 -1.16 9.09
N CYS A 595 -15.49 -1.02 7.79
CA CYS A 595 -15.92 0.25 7.21
C CYS A 595 -17.25 0.71 7.83
N ALA A 596 -18.25 -0.16 7.91
CA ALA A 596 -19.56 0.18 8.47
C ALA A 596 -19.48 0.65 9.93
N ALA A 597 -18.68 -0.05 10.74
CA ALA A 597 -18.44 0.32 12.14
C ALA A 597 -17.69 1.64 12.27
N MET A 598 -16.61 1.83 11.50
CA MET A 598 -15.88 3.11 11.44
C MET A 598 -16.81 4.25 11.03
N ALA A 599 -17.63 4.06 9.99
CA ALA A 599 -18.57 5.07 9.52
C ALA A 599 -19.55 5.46 10.63
N ASN A 600 -20.10 4.48 11.35
CA ASN A 600 -20.99 4.73 12.47
C ASN A 600 -20.33 5.55 13.60
N THR A 601 -19.06 5.27 13.91
CA THR A 601 -18.32 5.97 14.98
C THR A 601 -17.85 7.37 14.57
N GLN A 602 -17.43 7.57 13.31
CA GLN A 602 -16.66 8.74 12.89
C GLN A 602 -17.50 9.80 12.17
N ARG A 603 -18.69 9.46 11.67
CA ARG A 603 -19.53 10.32 10.80
C ARG A 603 -19.81 11.69 11.42
N ASP A 604 -20.30 11.73 12.65
CA ASP A 604 -20.66 12.98 13.31
C ASP A 604 -19.45 13.91 13.52
N SER A 605 -18.29 13.32 13.83
CA SER A 605 -17.03 14.06 13.96
C SER A 605 -16.60 14.68 12.63
N ALA A 606 -16.70 13.92 11.53
CA ALA A 606 -16.41 14.42 10.18
C ALA A 606 -17.39 15.53 9.76
N HIS A 607 -18.70 15.31 9.97
CA HIS A 607 -19.74 16.28 9.64
C HIS A 607 -19.55 17.59 10.40
N GLY A 608 -19.21 17.52 11.70
CA GLY A 608 -18.97 18.70 12.53
C GLY A 608 -17.83 19.59 12.02
N VAL A 609 -16.78 19.01 11.43
CA VAL A 609 -15.69 19.78 10.79
C VAL A 609 -16.19 20.44 9.51
N LEU A 610 -16.79 19.66 8.62
CA LEU A 610 -17.20 20.12 7.29
C LEU A 610 -18.34 21.14 7.32
N TRP A 611 -19.30 20.97 8.24
CA TRP A 611 -20.41 21.90 8.41
C TRP A 611 -19.96 23.23 9.01
N GLY A 612 -19.08 23.18 10.01
CA GLY A 612 -18.51 24.36 10.66
C GLY A 612 -17.52 25.14 9.79
N PHE A 613 -17.00 24.53 8.73
CA PHE A 613 -16.03 25.16 7.85
C PHE A 613 -16.63 26.31 7.03
N LYS A 614 -15.99 27.48 7.15
CA LYS A 614 -16.23 28.65 6.29
C LYS A 614 -14.93 28.99 5.59
N PRO A 615 -14.90 29.08 4.24
CA PRO A 615 -13.69 29.46 3.55
C PRO A 615 -13.26 30.87 3.97
N PRO A 616 -11.95 31.17 4.00
CA PRO A 616 -11.48 32.52 4.25
C PRO A 616 -12.12 33.48 3.24
N ARG A 617 -12.54 34.67 3.68
CA ARG A 617 -13.03 35.70 2.77
C ARG A 617 -11.86 36.11 1.87
N THR A 618 -12.00 35.82 0.58
CA THR A 618 -11.07 36.22 -0.49
C THR A 618 -11.05 37.72 -0.67
#